data_AF-A0A7S1WR93-F1
#
_entry.id   AF-A0A7S1WR93-F1
#
_cell.length_a   1.000
_cell.length_b   1.000
_cell.length_c   1.000
_cell.angle_alpha   90.00
_cell.angle_beta   90.00
_cell.angle_gamma   90.00
#
_symmetry.space_group_name_H-M   'P 1'
#
loop_
_entity.id
_entity.type
_entity.pdbx_description
1 polymer ?
#
loop_
_entity_poly.entity_id
_entity_poly.type
_entity_poly.pdbx_seq_one_letter_code
_entity_poly.pdbx_strand_id
1 'polypeptide(L)'
;MDDDAEGRRAQGRKMQRLRRLHRTLFFARQLQVPDWMCAVPEDLAANWLLLVKPEGDRCLLLSEGGRVEVRRKNGYVLERFSDARLPRGLTILDVVCMEAEP
;
A
#
# COMPACT_ATOMS: atom_id res chain seq x y z
N MET A 1 -22.78 27.01 -27.28
CA MET A 1 -22.87 26.98 -25.80
C MET A 1 -22.59 25.59 -25.23
N ASP A 2 -22.76 24.50 -26.00
CA ASP A 2 -22.46 23.13 -25.54
C ASP A 2 -20.96 22.76 -25.51
N ASP A 3 -20.14 23.28 -26.45
CA ASP A 3 -18.69 23.00 -26.50
C ASP A 3 -17.92 23.43 -25.23
N ASP A 4 -18.32 24.54 -24.62
CA ASP A 4 -17.70 25.04 -23.39
C ASP A 4 -18.01 24.16 -22.17
N ALA A 5 -19.20 23.56 -22.13
CA ALA A 5 -19.61 22.66 -21.06
C ALA A 5 -18.87 21.32 -21.16
N GLU A 6 -18.67 20.81 -22.37
CA GLU A 6 -17.91 19.59 -22.62
C GLU A 6 -16.42 19.76 -22.32
N GLY A 7 -15.81 20.89 -22.72
CA GLY A 7 -14.43 21.24 -22.36
C GLY A 7 -14.18 21.28 -20.85
N ARG A 8 -15.10 21.90 -20.09
CA ARG A 8 -15.04 21.94 -18.62
C ARG A 8 -15.17 20.54 -17.98
N ARG A 9 -16.05 19.69 -18.52
CA ARG A 9 -16.21 18.29 -18.05
C ARG A 9 -14.95 17.47 -18.32
N ALA A 10 -14.35 17.58 -19.51
CA ALA A 10 -13.11 16.89 -19.85
C ALA A 10 -11.94 17.32 -18.95
N GLN A 11 -11.80 18.62 -18.68
CA GLN A 11 -10.81 19.15 -17.75
C GLN A 11 -11.03 18.64 -16.32
N GLY A 12 -12.28 18.58 -15.87
CA GLY A 12 -12.64 17.98 -14.57
C GLY A 12 -12.22 16.52 -14.45
N ARG A 13 -12.46 15.70 -15.48
CA ARG A 13 -12.03 14.29 -15.54
C ARG A 13 -10.51 14.15 -15.51
N LYS A 14 -9.78 14.99 -16.28
CA LYS A 14 -8.31 15.03 -16.27
C LYS A 14 -7.78 15.33 -14.86
N MET A 15 -8.35 16.33 -14.20
CA MET A 15 -7.95 16.70 -12.83
C MET A 15 -8.22 15.59 -11.82
N GLN A 16 -9.37 14.90 -11.93
CA GLN A 16 -9.65 13.73 -11.08
C GLN A 16 -8.66 12.58 -11.31
N ARG A 17 -8.26 12.32 -12.57
CA ARG A 17 -7.27 11.29 -12.90
C ARG A 17 -5.91 11.63 -12.31
N LEU A 18 -5.48 12.90 -12.38
CA LEU A 18 -4.24 13.36 -11.76
C LEU A 18 -4.27 13.20 -10.24
N ARG A 19 -5.37 13.56 -9.58
CA ARG A 19 -5.54 13.37 -8.13
C ARG A 19 -5.46 11.89 -7.73
N ARG A 20 -6.09 11.00 -8.51
CA ARG A 20 -6.00 9.55 -8.28
C ARG A 20 -4.57 9.06 -8.44
N LEU A 21 -3.87 9.48 -9.48
CA LEU A 21 -2.48 9.12 -9.74
C LEU A 21 -1.56 9.59 -8.61
N HIS A 22 -1.67 10.85 -8.19
CA HIS A 22 -0.89 11.37 -7.05
C HIS A 22 -1.13 10.57 -5.77
N ARG A 23 -2.39 10.22 -5.48
CA ARG A 23 -2.70 9.38 -4.32
C ARG A 23 -2.09 7.98 -4.44
N THR A 24 -2.18 7.35 -5.61
CA THR A 24 -1.54 6.05 -5.85
C THR A 24 -0.02 6.13 -5.65
N LEU A 25 0.63 7.14 -6.23
CA LEU A 25 2.09 7.32 -6.10
C LEU A 25 2.52 7.64 -4.66
N PHE A 26 1.70 8.36 -3.89
CA PHE A 26 1.93 8.56 -2.47
C PHE A 26 1.98 7.22 -1.74
N PHE A 27 0.95 6.39 -1.90
CA PHE A 27 0.89 5.09 -1.22
C PHE A 27 1.95 4.09 -1.71
N ALA A 28 2.40 4.20 -2.95
CA ALA A 28 3.46 3.35 -3.51
C ALA A 28 4.83 3.52 -2.82
N ARG A 29 5.02 4.63 -2.07
CA ARG A 29 6.29 5.01 -1.45
C ARG A 29 6.30 4.86 0.08
N GLN A 30 5.31 4.16 0.65
CA GLN A 30 5.17 4.06 2.11
C GLN A 30 5.92 2.88 2.73
N LEU A 31 6.21 1.83 1.95
CA LEU A 31 6.90 0.65 2.46
C LEU A 31 8.41 0.84 2.39
N GLN A 32 9.12 0.51 3.47
CA GLN A 32 10.58 0.44 3.47
C GLN A 32 11.04 -0.79 2.68
N VAL A 33 11.81 -0.59 1.62
CA VAL A 33 12.30 -1.70 0.77
C VAL A 33 13.74 -2.02 1.16
N PRO A 34 14.04 -3.25 1.63
CA PRO A 34 15.42 -3.64 1.88
C PRO A 34 16.15 -3.85 0.56
N ASP A 35 17.43 -3.49 0.53
CA ASP A 35 18.34 -3.87 -0.53
C ASP A 35 18.89 -5.29 -0.30
N TRP A 36 19.53 -5.85 -1.34
CA TRP A 36 20.23 -7.12 -1.24
C TRP A 36 21.42 -7.01 -0.29
N MET A 37 21.56 -7.97 0.63
CA MET A 37 22.74 -8.09 1.49
C MET A 37 23.93 -8.63 0.68
N CYS A 38 24.64 -7.74 0.00
CA CYS A 38 25.82 -8.09 -0.81
C CYS A 38 27.06 -8.40 0.03
N ALA A 39 27.12 -7.88 1.26
CA ALA A 39 28.19 -8.13 2.23
C ALA A 39 27.57 -8.42 3.60
N VAL A 40 28.14 -9.38 4.31
CA VAL A 40 27.69 -9.77 5.65
C VAL A 40 28.31 -8.81 6.68
N PRO A 41 27.50 -8.11 7.50
CA PRO A 41 28.02 -7.29 8.60
C PRO A 41 28.81 -8.14 9.60
N GLU A 42 29.95 -7.64 10.10
CA GLU A 42 30.78 -8.35 11.09
C GLU A 42 30.02 -8.61 12.40
N ASP A 43 29.03 -7.78 12.72
CA ASP A 43 28.21 -7.83 13.94
C ASP A 43 26.83 -8.45 13.72
N LEU A 44 26.62 -9.22 12.64
CA LEU A 44 25.33 -9.81 12.27
C LEU A 44 24.66 -10.56 13.43
N ALA A 45 25.43 -11.32 14.22
CA ALA A 45 24.88 -12.12 15.32
C ALA A 45 24.52 -11.31 16.58
N ALA A 46 25.05 -10.09 16.72
CA ALA A 46 24.89 -9.28 17.93
C ALA A 46 23.86 -8.16 17.77
N ASN A 47 23.83 -7.50 16.60
CA ASN A 47 23.08 -6.25 16.39
C ASN A 47 21.98 -6.34 15.32
N TRP A 48 21.78 -7.51 14.71
CA TRP A 48 20.79 -7.69 13.66
C TRP A 48 19.72 -8.72 14.05
N LEU A 49 18.50 -8.46 13.58
CA LEU A 49 17.39 -9.40 13.68
C LEU A 49 17.10 -9.96 12.28
N LEU A 50 16.70 -11.22 12.24
CA LEU A 50 16.37 -11.91 11.01
C LEU A 50 14.88 -12.28 11.03
N LEU A 51 14.17 -11.92 9.96
CA LEU A 51 12.76 -12.22 9.78
C LEU A 51 12.60 -13.12 8.56
N VAL A 52 12.06 -14.33 8.76
CA VAL A 52 11.67 -15.20 7.64
C VAL A 52 10.40 -14.64 7.03
N LYS A 53 10.46 -14.28 5.73
CA LYS A 53 9.31 -13.76 5.00
C LYS A 53 8.51 -14.94 4.42
N PRO A 54 7.19 -15.05 4.69
CA PRO A 54 6.36 -16.04 4.02
C PRO A 54 6.22 -15.73 2.51
N GLU A 55 5.81 -16.75 1.75
CA GLU A 55 5.41 -16.56 0.35
C GLU A 55 4.15 -15.69 0.25
N GLY A 56 4.06 -14.91 -0.84
CA GLY A 56 2.95 -14.00 -1.07
C GLY A 56 3.34 -12.53 -1.25
N ASP A 57 2.31 -11.72 -1.44
CA ASP A 57 2.39 -10.32 -1.84
C ASP A 57 2.53 -9.39 -0.64
N ARG A 58 3.68 -8.71 -0.56
CA ARG A 58 3.88 -7.67 0.47
C ARG A 58 3.03 -6.43 0.16
N CYS A 59 2.23 -6.02 1.13
CA CYS A 59 1.22 -4.98 1.00
C CYS A 59 1.27 -3.98 2.17
N LEU A 60 0.71 -2.79 1.94
CA LEU A 60 0.40 -1.82 2.98
C LEU A 60 -1.04 -2.03 3.43
N LEU A 61 -1.26 -2.28 4.72
CA LEU A 61 -2.59 -2.38 5.31
C LEU A 61 -2.89 -1.12 6.10
N LEU A 62 -4.03 -0.51 5.83
CA LEU A 62 -4.58 0.64 6.54
C LEU A 62 -5.89 0.21 7.18
N SER A 63 -6.07 0.49 8.46
CA SER A 63 -7.33 0.25 9.16
C SER A 63 -7.74 1.46 9.99
N GLU A 64 -9.01 1.85 9.92
CA GLU A 64 -9.60 2.88 10.78
C GLU A 64 -10.99 2.42 11.21
N GLY A 65 -11.21 2.27 12.52
CA GLY A 65 -12.50 1.81 13.05
C GLY A 65 -12.93 0.43 12.53
N GLY A 66 -11.98 -0.46 12.25
CA GLY A 66 -12.23 -1.79 11.67
C GLY A 66 -12.51 -1.81 10.17
N ARG A 67 -12.48 -0.67 9.47
CA ARG A 67 -12.53 -0.63 7.99
C ARG A 67 -11.12 -0.73 7.46
N VAL A 68 -10.86 -1.75 6.64
CA VAL A 68 -9.53 -2.09 6.14
C VAL A 68 -9.41 -1.78 4.66
N GLU A 69 -8.27 -1.21 4.28
CA GLU A 69 -7.84 -1.06 2.90
C GLU A 69 -6.43 -1.63 2.75
N VAL A 70 -6.30 -2.65 1.90
CA VAL A 70 -5.01 -3.25 1.56
C VAL A 70 -4.54 -2.70 0.23
N ARG A 71 -3.29 -2.24 0.17
CA ARG A 71 -2.66 -1.70 -1.04
C ARG A 71 -1.41 -2.48 -1.41
N ARG A 72 -1.25 -2.76 -2.70
CA ARG A 72 -0.02 -3.35 -3.26
C ARG A 72 1.14 -2.36 -3.15
N LYS A 73 2.38 -2.83 -3.33
CA LYS A 73 3.59 -2.00 -3.38
C LYS A 73 3.51 -0.84 -4.39
N ASN A 74 2.77 -1.02 -5.48
CA ASN A 74 2.56 0.03 -6.49
C ASN A 74 1.51 1.08 -6.09
N GLY A 75 0.98 1.01 -4.86
CA GLY A 75 0.03 1.94 -4.29
C GLY A 75 -1.43 1.75 -4.71
N TYR A 76 -1.72 0.84 -5.64
CA TYR A 76 -3.09 0.48 -6.01
C TYR A 76 -3.74 -0.36 -4.91
N VAL A 77 -5.05 -0.19 -4.76
CA VAL A 77 -5.83 -0.98 -3.80
C VAL A 77 -5.95 -2.41 -4.31
N LEU A 78 -5.60 -3.35 -3.44
CA LEU A 78 -5.81 -4.78 -3.63
C LEU A 78 -7.24 -5.15 -3.22
N GLU A 79 -7.62 -4.82 -1.99
CA GLU A 79 -8.90 -5.20 -1.39
C GLU A 79 -9.36 -4.19 -0.33
N ARG A 80 -10.67 -4.17 -0.06
CA ARG A 80 -11.26 -3.53 1.12
C ARG A 80 -12.21 -4.49 1.81
N PHE A 81 -12.10 -4.58 3.13
CA PHE A 81 -12.99 -5.41 3.95
C PHE A 81 -13.17 -4.77 5.33
N SER A 82 -13.97 -5.39 6.18
CA SER A 82 -14.15 -4.97 7.57
C SER A 82 -13.63 -6.06 8.50
N ASP A 83 -12.85 -5.69 9.51
CA ASP A 83 -12.36 -6.61 10.55
C ASP A 83 -12.49 -5.95 11.93
N ALA A 84 -13.42 -6.47 12.72
CA ALA A 84 -13.70 -5.96 14.07
C ALA A 84 -12.58 -6.27 15.08
N ARG A 85 -11.62 -7.13 14.74
CA ARG A 85 -10.47 -7.46 15.59
C ARG A 85 -9.38 -6.39 15.55
N LEU A 86 -9.37 -5.55 14.52
CA LEU A 86 -8.39 -4.47 14.40
C LEU A 86 -8.72 -3.31 15.36
N PRO A 87 -7.70 -2.55 15.81
CA PRO A 87 -7.91 -1.43 16.70
C PRO A 87 -8.90 -0.40 16.15
N ARG A 88 -9.63 0.28 17.05
CA ARG A 88 -10.59 1.32 16.66
C ARG A 88 -9.91 2.56 16.06
N GLY A 89 -8.65 2.85 16.41
CA GLY A 89 -7.88 3.96 15.86
C GLY A 89 -7.27 3.65 14.48
N LEU A 90 -6.55 4.62 13.93
CA LEU A 90 -5.77 4.43 12.71
C LEU A 90 -4.62 3.44 12.97
N THR A 91 -4.57 2.38 12.17
CA THR A 91 -3.54 1.35 12.19
C THR A 91 -2.93 1.24 10.80
N ILE A 92 -1.60 1.26 10.72
CA ILE A 92 -0.83 1.14 9.47
C ILE A 92 0.15 -0.01 9.66
N LEU A 93 0.09 -1.03 8.81
CA LEU A 93 0.92 -2.22 8.91
C LEU A 93 1.61 -2.53 7.58
N ASP A 94 2.82 -3.04 7.68
CA ASP A 94 3.54 -3.73 6.62
C ASP A 94 3.25 -5.23 6.73
N VAL A 95 2.56 -5.78 5.74
CA VAL A 95 2.03 -7.15 5.81
C VAL A 95 2.42 -7.94 4.57
N VAL A 96 2.37 -9.27 4.68
CA VAL A 96 2.41 -10.18 3.53
C VAL A 96 1.05 -10.84 3.42
N CYS A 97 0.36 -10.59 2.30
CA CYS A 97 -0.87 -11.28 1.94
C CYS A 97 -0.49 -12.62 1.31
N MET A 98 -0.71 -13.69 2.07
CA MET A 98 -0.51 -15.06 1.60
C MET A 98 -1.64 -15.41 0.64
N GLU A 99 -1.31 -15.99 -0.51
CA GLU A 99 -2.34 -16.59 -1.36
C GLU A 99 -2.90 -17.81 -0.61
N ALA A 100 -4.22 -17.96 -0.57
CA ALA A 100 -4.81 -19.18 -0.05
C ALA A 100 -4.51 -20.29 -1.06
N GLU A 101 -3.86 -21.37 -0.62
CA GLU A 101 -3.82 -22.60 -1.41
C GLU A 101 -5.27 -23.05 -1.70
N PRO A 102 -5.56 -23.50 -2.93
CA PRO A 102 -6.90 -23.88 -3.36
C PRO A 102 -7.49 -25.08 -2.62
#